data_AF-A0A7X7S7A7-F1
#
_entry.id   AF-A0A7X7S7A7-F1
#
_cell.length_a   1.000
_cell.length_b   1.000
_cell.length_c   1.000
_cell.angle_alpha   90.00
_cell.angle_beta   90.00
_cell.angle_gamma   90.00
#
_symmetry.space_group_name_H-M   'P 1'
#
loop_
_entity.id
_entity.type
_entity.pdbx_description
1 polymer ?
#
loop_
_entity_poly.entity_id
_entity_poly.type
_entity_poly.pdbx_seq_one_letter_code
_entity_poly.pdbx_strand_id
1 'polypeptide(L)'
;MKRILILILLLITVITTPQIKANENTQLTRWSVFITDIMGSSVNVTAHTNESQNHEEYKLKLSRIFLLYNYLSYTKQDKLSFDEFEALEYGETLTPIKTNVEDLNNNVGTELEISKELYDMLTQAEEIRISSNGYFDYSIGHIIDVWKRAIRKYDKKEIPESEFNQIIDEVNNIDVINNPITLRTTGTKYFATVNNGAKLDMGAFAKGYATQQAVNFLKANEVDYYLINAGTSSIAVGKNPDYPTYLIGLREPVLERSIYGTVEIVDSTITTSGDYEQYFTYRGQRFHHIISPKTKTPVSNYHVLSIIGEDAGLMDAASTALFSMGLDDAKIYLNQINAEAVFYEVGTTNIEISKITSFSEKVKTSRLVESAPKKGVGRYIVLGITIVVSATIIYFAVNYFIKTKKQIGEDSKLRLRRDLILFGVLVIVFGGIYLNYHFWPREAALCASITYRQETYVEVNFNSRNATILKYQEDKNYPKKELGEDYLEITLLGDYKVDGVNQEVVIFIDFDQKRIKVSEEKSPFNLCSKQGWTTYGYIICLPNSISIGFDTGTGTDGVV
;
A
#
# COMPACT_ATOMS: atom_id res chain seq x y z
N MET A 1 27.80 -40.07 31.02
CA MET A 1 26.92 -39.88 29.84
C MET A 1 25.98 -38.67 29.94
N LYS A 2 25.09 -38.54 30.93
CA LYS A 2 24.18 -37.36 31.02
C LYS A 2 24.88 -35.99 31.03
N ARG A 3 26.02 -35.84 31.74
CA ARG A 3 26.77 -34.57 31.76
C ARG A 3 27.47 -34.23 30.44
N ILE A 4 27.93 -35.25 29.69
CA ILE A 4 28.55 -35.07 28.37
C ILE A 4 27.48 -34.74 27.32
N LEU A 5 26.30 -35.36 27.40
CA LEU A 5 25.18 -35.08 26.51
C LEU A 5 24.61 -33.67 26.71
N ILE A 6 24.55 -33.19 27.97
CA ILE A 6 24.12 -31.81 28.30
C ILE A 6 25.15 -30.78 27.81
N LEU A 7 26.46 -31.07 27.91
CA LEU A 7 27.50 -30.20 27.36
C LEU A 7 27.49 -30.16 25.83
N ILE A 8 27.24 -31.28 25.16
CA ILE A 8 27.11 -31.35 23.70
C ILE A 8 25.81 -30.64 23.24
N LEU A 9 24.69 -30.80 23.95
CA LEU A 9 23.46 -30.06 23.65
C LEU A 9 23.63 -28.56 23.88
N LEU A 10 24.33 -28.13 24.94
CA LEU A 10 24.64 -26.73 25.18
C LEU A 10 25.57 -26.15 24.11
N LEU A 11 26.58 -26.92 23.67
CA LEU A 11 27.45 -26.51 22.55
C LEU A 11 26.66 -26.39 21.23
N ILE A 12 25.75 -27.32 20.95
CA ILE A 12 24.92 -27.29 19.74
C ILE A 12 23.94 -26.12 19.78
N THR A 13 23.35 -25.80 20.94
CA THR A 13 22.49 -24.61 21.08
C THR A 13 23.25 -23.28 20.93
N VAL A 14 24.55 -23.26 21.20
CA VAL A 14 25.42 -22.08 20.97
C VAL A 14 25.89 -21.98 19.51
N ILE A 15 25.90 -23.09 18.76
CA ILE A 15 26.36 -23.15 17.36
C ILE A 15 25.21 -23.02 16.34
N THR A 16 23.94 -23.22 16.74
CA THR A 16 22.78 -23.14 15.82
C THR A 16 21.87 -21.94 16.02
N THR A 17 22.20 -20.98 16.89
CA THR A 17 21.65 -19.64 16.71
C THR A 17 22.42 -19.00 15.56
N PRO A 18 21.78 -18.63 14.43
CA PRO A 18 22.39 -17.63 13.60
C PRO A 18 22.55 -16.42 14.52
N GLN A 19 23.79 -16.11 14.91
CA GLN A 19 24.13 -14.75 15.25
C GLN A 19 23.95 -13.96 13.96
N ILE A 20 22.69 -13.59 13.66
CA ILE A 20 22.45 -12.30 13.08
C ILE A 20 23.02 -11.37 14.14
N LYS A 21 24.25 -10.90 13.90
CA LYS A 21 24.73 -9.71 14.59
C LYS A 21 23.66 -8.66 14.31
N ALA A 22 22.78 -8.43 15.27
CA ALA A 22 22.13 -7.14 15.40
C ALA A 22 23.28 -6.15 15.33
N ASN A 23 23.25 -5.31 14.30
CA ASN A 23 24.30 -4.36 14.01
C ASN A 23 24.62 -3.61 15.31
N GLU A 24 25.85 -3.76 15.81
CA GLU A 24 26.29 -3.05 17.00
C GLU A 24 26.23 -1.54 16.70
N ASN A 25 25.58 -0.80 17.60
CA ASN A 25 25.52 0.67 17.68
C ASN A 25 24.71 1.42 16.61
N THR A 26 23.38 1.43 16.76
CA THR A 26 22.54 2.64 16.79
C THR A 26 21.10 2.20 17.07
N GLN A 27 20.50 2.59 18.20
CA GLN A 27 19.07 2.39 18.43
C GLN A 27 18.32 3.38 17.54
N LEU A 28 17.91 2.93 16.35
CA LEU A 28 17.16 3.76 15.42
C LEU A 28 15.72 3.93 15.91
N THR A 29 15.26 5.17 16.00
CA THR A 29 13.89 5.55 16.28
C THR A 29 13.11 5.65 14.98
N ARG A 30 11.96 4.97 14.92
CA ARG A 30 11.01 5.07 13.81
C ARG A 30 10.15 6.31 13.96
N TRP A 31 9.94 7.03 12.86
CA TRP A 31 8.95 8.09 12.73
C TRP A 31 8.26 8.03 11.38
N SER A 32 7.08 8.64 11.28
CA SER A 32 6.32 8.69 10.04
C SER A 32 5.56 10.00 9.88
N VAL A 33 5.28 10.37 8.63
CA VAL A 33 4.37 11.44 8.26
C VAL A 33 3.40 10.94 7.19
N PHE A 34 2.13 11.29 7.36
CA PHE A 34 1.06 11.02 6.42
C PHE A 34 0.64 12.34 5.79
N ILE A 35 0.61 12.37 4.46
CA ILE A 35 0.30 13.56 3.67
C ILE A 35 -0.79 13.16 2.68
N THR A 36 -1.82 13.98 2.54
CA THR A 36 -2.84 13.78 1.50
C THR A 36 -2.46 14.62 0.30
N ASP A 37 -2.28 13.99 -0.86
CA ASP A 37 -2.12 14.72 -2.11
C ASP A 37 -3.47 15.25 -2.62
N ILE A 38 -3.43 16.26 -3.48
CA ILE A 38 -4.63 16.89 -4.04
C ILE A 38 -5.36 16.01 -5.06
N MET A 39 -4.76 14.91 -5.50
CA MET A 39 -5.40 13.89 -6.32
C MET A 39 -6.18 12.88 -5.45
N GLY A 40 -6.21 13.10 -4.13
CA GLY A 40 -6.88 12.22 -3.16
C GLY A 40 -6.07 10.97 -2.80
N SER A 41 -4.79 10.90 -3.20
CA SER A 41 -3.86 9.84 -2.82
C SER A 41 -3.28 10.11 -1.45
N SER A 42 -3.11 9.07 -0.63
CA SER A 42 -2.34 9.16 0.61
C SER A 42 -0.87 8.87 0.33
N VAL A 43 0.00 9.77 0.79
CA VAL A 43 1.45 9.58 0.83
C VAL A 43 1.84 9.25 2.27
N ASN A 44 2.58 8.17 2.46
CA ASN A 44 3.15 7.80 3.75
C ASN A 44 4.66 7.74 3.63
N VAL A 45 5.36 8.54 4.43
CA VAL A 45 6.82 8.44 4.61
C VAL A 45 7.08 7.83 5.97
N THR A 46 7.77 6.70 6.00
CA THR A 46 8.30 6.09 7.21
C THR A 46 9.81 6.11 7.16
N ALA A 47 10.47 6.55 8.22
CA ALA A 47 11.92 6.61 8.31
C ALA A 47 12.44 6.19 9.69
N HIS A 48 13.72 5.78 9.73
CA HIS A 48 14.43 5.37 10.94
C HIS A 48 15.72 6.15 11.07
N THR A 49 15.93 6.75 12.23
CA THR A 49 17.03 7.69 12.48
C THR A 49 17.49 7.63 13.93
N ASN A 50 18.65 8.16 14.27
CA ASN A 50 19.09 8.24 15.67
C ASN A 50 18.22 9.22 16.48
N GLU A 51 18.03 8.96 17.78
CA GLU A 51 17.23 9.80 18.69
C GLU A 51 17.63 11.28 18.73
N SER A 52 18.84 11.64 18.31
CA SER A 52 19.33 13.03 18.28
C SER A 52 18.83 13.87 17.09
N GLN A 53 18.05 13.31 16.15
CA GLN A 53 17.55 14.05 14.98
C GLN A 53 16.18 14.72 15.23
N ASN A 54 15.96 15.89 14.62
CA ASN A 54 14.73 16.68 14.77
C ASN A 54 13.59 16.14 13.88
N HIS A 55 12.92 15.07 14.32
CA HIS A 55 11.88 14.40 13.51
C HIS A 55 10.73 15.31 13.11
N GLU A 56 10.29 16.22 14.00
CA GLU A 56 9.16 17.12 13.68
C GLU A 56 9.51 18.09 12.56
N GLU A 57 10.72 18.64 12.55
CA GLU A 57 11.19 19.48 11.44
C GLU A 57 11.22 18.70 10.11
N TYR A 58 11.64 17.44 10.12
CA TYR A 58 11.68 16.61 8.92
C TYR A 58 10.28 16.30 8.40
N LYS A 59 9.35 15.96 9.30
CA LYS A 59 7.94 15.75 8.93
C LYS A 59 7.36 17.01 8.28
N LEU A 60 7.61 18.19 8.85
CA LEU A 60 7.17 19.47 8.29
C LEU A 60 7.77 19.74 6.90
N LYS A 61 9.09 19.53 6.73
CA LYS A 61 9.76 19.69 5.44
C LYS A 61 9.23 18.73 4.38
N LEU A 62 8.96 17.48 4.74
CA LEU A 62 8.37 16.48 3.83
C LEU A 62 6.95 16.88 3.42
N SER A 63 6.09 17.26 4.37
CA SER A 63 4.74 17.76 4.06
C SER A 63 4.79 18.94 3.10
N ARG A 64 5.71 19.88 3.35
CA ARG A 64 5.92 21.04 2.50
C ARG A 64 6.35 20.69 1.08
N ILE A 65 7.22 19.68 0.90
CA ILE A 65 7.64 19.21 -0.44
C ILE A 65 6.43 18.76 -1.25
N PHE A 66 5.60 17.87 -0.70
CA PHE A 66 4.43 17.36 -1.42
C PHE A 66 3.38 18.45 -1.67
N LEU A 67 3.16 19.33 -0.69
CA LEU A 67 2.26 20.47 -0.85
C LEU A 67 2.73 21.42 -1.96
N LEU A 68 4.01 21.76 -1.97
CA LEU A 68 4.62 22.62 -2.98
C LEU A 68 4.40 22.07 -4.38
N TYR A 69 4.72 20.79 -4.59
CA TYR A 69 4.58 20.20 -5.92
C TYR A 69 3.14 19.98 -6.34
N ASN A 70 2.22 19.78 -5.38
CA ASN A 70 0.79 19.85 -5.65
C ASN A 70 0.38 21.23 -6.17
N TYR A 71 0.77 22.30 -5.48
CA TYR A 71 0.47 23.67 -5.89
C TYR A 71 1.07 24.04 -7.25
N LEU A 72 2.35 23.70 -7.48
CA LEU A 72 3.04 23.98 -8.74
C LEU A 72 2.40 23.25 -9.93
N SER A 73 1.89 22.04 -9.71
CA SER A 73 1.38 21.17 -10.78
C SER A 73 -0.10 21.38 -11.07
N TYR A 74 -0.88 21.89 -10.12
CA TYR A 74 -2.33 22.00 -10.24
C TYR A 74 -2.87 23.23 -9.50
N THR A 75 -3.74 23.99 -10.16
CA THR A 75 -4.83 24.65 -9.46
C THR A 75 -6.15 24.38 -10.19
N LYS A 76 -7.15 23.97 -9.42
CA LYS A 76 -8.57 24.07 -9.75
C LYS A 76 -9.37 24.16 -8.46
N GLN A 77 -8.82 24.87 -7.47
CA GLN A 77 -9.49 25.12 -6.20
C GLN A 77 -9.56 26.63 -6.00
N ASP A 78 -10.79 27.12 -6.06
CA ASP A 78 -11.16 28.45 -5.61
C ASP A 78 -10.60 28.69 -4.19
N LYS A 79 -9.73 29.71 -4.05
CA LYS A 79 -9.58 30.64 -2.91
C LYS A 79 -8.35 30.61 -1.99
N LEU A 80 -7.35 29.74 -2.14
CA LEU A 80 -6.14 29.84 -1.31
C LEU A 80 -4.86 29.74 -2.15
N SER A 81 -4.05 30.79 -2.11
CA SER A 81 -2.66 30.78 -2.60
C SER A 81 -1.80 29.85 -1.73
N PHE A 82 -0.69 29.36 -2.28
CA PHE A 82 0.28 28.54 -1.54
C PHE A 82 0.67 29.19 -0.20
N ASP A 83 0.91 30.50 -0.21
CA ASP A 83 1.29 31.29 0.95
C ASP A 83 0.20 31.34 2.03
N GLU A 84 -1.07 31.48 1.60
CA GLU A 84 -2.20 31.48 2.53
C GLU A 84 -2.40 30.09 3.12
N PHE A 85 -2.22 29.03 2.33
CA PHE A 85 -2.28 27.66 2.83
C PHE A 85 -1.13 27.37 3.81
N GLU A 86 0.10 27.76 3.50
CA GLU A 86 1.24 27.60 4.42
C GLU A 86 1.08 28.41 5.70
N ALA A 87 0.60 29.66 5.60
CA ALA A 87 0.35 30.48 6.78
C ALA A 87 -0.73 29.86 7.67
N LEU A 88 -1.76 29.23 7.08
CA LEU A 88 -2.83 28.56 7.82
C LEU A 88 -2.37 27.24 8.47
N GLU A 89 -1.58 26.44 7.77
CA GLU A 89 -1.19 25.11 8.25
C GLU A 89 0.08 25.13 9.12
N TYR A 90 1.00 26.08 8.88
CA TYR A 90 2.34 26.06 9.48
C TYR A 90 2.74 27.38 10.18
N GLY A 91 1.91 28.41 10.15
CA GLY A 91 2.09 29.62 10.97
C GLY A 91 3.21 30.57 10.52
N GLU A 92 3.87 30.30 9.40
CA GLU A 92 4.86 31.18 8.77
C GLU A 92 4.59 31.33 7.27
N THR A 93 4.69 32.56 6.76
CA THR A 93 4.61 32.81 5.31
C THR A 93 6.02 32.73 4.73
N LEU A 94 6.26 31.73 3.89
CA LEU A 94 7.51 31.65 3.13
C LEU A 94 7.40 32.45 1.82
N THR A 95 8.50 32.51 1.06
CA THR A 95 8.60 33.32 -0.17
C THR A 95 7.40 33.06 -1.10
N PRO A 96 6.68 34.11 -1.55
CA PRO A 96 5.49 33.95 -2.36
C PRO A 96 5.71 33.18 -3.65
N ILE A 97 5.11 32.00 -3.76
CA ILE A 97 5.03 31.29 -5.03
C ILE A 97 3.78 31.75 -5.75
N LYS A 98 3.98 32.60 -6.76
CA LYS A 98 2.89 33.32 -7.43
C LYS A 98 2.45 32.72 -8.76
N THR A 99 3.22 31.76 -9.29
CA THR A 99 3.00 31.24 -10.63
C THR A 99 3.15 29.74 -10.62
N ASN A 100 2.12 29.05 -11.10
CA ASN A 100 2.08 27.61 -11.26
C ASN A 100 1.76 27.21 -12.72
N VAL A 101 1.54 25.91 -12.96
CA VAL A 101 1.19 25.38 -14.27
C VAL A 101 -0.13 25.92 -14.82
N GLU A 102 -1.14 26.15 -13.98
CA GLU A 102 -2.41 26.73 -14.44
C GLU A 102 -2.22 28.19 -14.89
N ASP A 103 -1.44 28.98 -14.16
CA ASP A 103 -1.10 30.35 -14.56
C ASP A 103 -0.40 30.39 -15.92
N LEU A 104 0.57 29.48 -16.14
CA LEU A 104 1.24 29.33 -17.43
C LEU A 104 0.25 28.95 -18.54
N ASN A 105 -0.66 28.01 -18.28
CA ASN A 105 -1.71 27.60 -19.23
C ASN A 105 -2.73 28.71 -19.53
N ASN A 106 -2.96 29.63 -18.60
CA ASN A 106 -3.86 30.76 -18.78
C ASN A 106 -3.19 31.95 -19.51
N ASN A 107 -1.87 31.95 -19.64
CA ASN A 107 -1.08 33.04 -20.22
C ASN A 107 -0.19 32.56 -21.38
N VAL A 108 -0.72 31.66 -22.23
CA VAL A 108 -0.01 31.14 -23.41
C VAL A 108 0.57 32.26 -24.28
N GLY A 109 1.81 32.08 -24.73
CA GLY A 109 2.56 33.05 -25.54
C GLY A 109 3.18 34.19 -24.73
N THR A 110 2.93 34.26 -23.42
CA THR A 110 3.49 35.29 -22.52
C THR A 110 4.64 34.70 -21.70
N GLU A 111 5.72 35.46 -21.54
CA GLU A 111 6.79 35.11 -20.62
C GLU A 111 6.41 35.50 -19.20
N LEU A 112 6.38 34.50 -18.30
CA LEU A 112 6.13 34.69 -16.88
C LEU A 112 7.38 34.39 -16.06
N GLU A 113 7.65 35.20 -15.03
CA GLU A 113 8.65 34.89 -14.01
C GLU A 113 8.11 33.77 -13.12
N ILE A 114 8.89 32.71 -12.95
CA ILE A 114 8.52 31.52 -12.18
C ILE A 114 9.53 31.25 -11.07
N SER A 115 9.15 30.42 -10.10
CA SER A 115 10.09 29.96 -9.08
C SER A 115 11.14 29.01 -9.66
N LYS A 116 12.25 28.84 -8.95
CA LYS A 116 13.28 27.87 -9.33
C LYS A 116 12.71 26.45 -9.35
N GLU A 117 11.87 26.12 -8.38
CA GLU A 117 11.28 24.80 -8.21
C GLU A 117 10.37 24.43 -9.39
N LEU A 118 9.57 25.38 -9.90
CA LEU A 118 8.79 25.16 -11.11
C LEU A 118 9.69 25.06 -12.35
N TYR A 119 10.73 25.88 -12.44
CA TYR A 119 11.68 25.84 -13.54
C TYR A 119 12.40 24.48 -13.63
N ASP A 120 12.91 23.99 -12.51
CA ASP A 120 13.60 22.69 -12.43
C ASP A 120 12.64 21.55 -12.81
N MET A 121 11.40 21.59 -12.31
CA MET A 121 10.37 20.58 -12.62
C MET A 121 10.03 20.56 -14.12
N LEU A 122 9.84 21.73 -14.74
CA LEU A 122 9.55 21.85 -16.17
C LEU A 122 10.76 21.43 -17.02
N THR A 123 11.97 21.76 -16.57
CA THR A 123 13.21 21.36 -17.25
C THR A 123 13.33 19.84 -17.30
N GLN A 124 13.14 19.16 -16.16
CA GLN A 124 13.23 17.70 -16.13
C GLN A 124 12.11 17.04 -16.95
N ALA A 125 10.87 17.56 -16.89
CA ALA A 125 9.77 17.06 -17.72
C ALA A 125 10.09 17.18 -19.23
N GLU A 126 10.72 18.28 -19.65
CA GLU A 126 11.16 18.49 -21.03
C GLU A 126 12.29 17.53 -21.44
N GLU A 127 13.27 17.30 -20.57
CA GLU A 127 14.34 16.31 -20.81
C GLU A 127 13.77 14.88 -20.99
N ILE A 128 12.77 14.51 -20.19
CA ILE A 128 12.09 13.21 -20.31
C ILE A 128 11.26 13.14 -21.59
N ARG A 129 10.57 14.22 -21.97
CA ARG A 129 9.83 14.29 -23.24
C ARG A 129 10.74 14.03 -24.44
N ILE A 130 11.91 14.66 -24.45
CA ILE A 130 12.91 14.50 -25.52
C ILE A 130 13.52 13.09 -25.51
N SER A 131 14.02 12.63 -24.35
CA SER A 131 14.70 11.33 -24.23
C SER A 131 13.78 10.14 -24.48
N SER A 132 12.49 10.26 -24.15
CA SER A 132 11.47 9.25 -24.46
C SER A 132 10.97 9.32 -25.90
N ASN A 133 11.57 10.13 -26.79
CA ASN A 133 11.14 10.30 -28.18
C ASN A 133 9.64 10.71 -28.30
N GLY A 134 9.17 11.55 -27.36
CA GLY A 134 7.80 12.03 -27.27
C GLY A 134 6.76 10.97 -26.91
N TYR A 135 7.16 9.83 -26.32
CA TYR A 135 6.21 8.87 -25.74
C TYR A 135 5.67 9.33 -24.39
N PHE A 136 6.44 10.12 -23.64
CA PHE A 136 5.94 10.99 -22.59
C PHE A 136 5.87 12.42 -23.13
N ASP A 137 4.77 13.12 -22.89
CA ASP A 137 4.63 14.53 -23.24
C ASP A 137 3.72 15.22 -22.23
N TYR A 138 4.28 16.12 -21.43
CA TYR A 138 3.52 16.89 -20.44
C TYR A 138 2.74 18.05 -21.09
N SER A 139 2.86 18.29 -22.40
CA SER A 139 2.24 19.44 -23.09
C SER A 139 0.97 19.10 -23.89
N ILE A 140 0.53 17.84 -23.84
CA ILE A 140 -0.70 17.37 -24.50
C ILE A 140 -1.95 17.54 -23.63
N GLY A 141 -1.96 18.48 -22.69
CA GLY A 141 -3.04 18.68 -21.73
C GLY A 141 -4.42 18.90 -22.37
N HIS A 142 -4.47 19.50 -23.57
CA HIS A 142 -5.71 19.60 -24.33
C HIS A 142 -6.30 18.22 -24.70
N ILE A 143 -5.46 17.29 -25.16
CA ILE A 143 -5.88 15.91 -25.48
C ILE A 143 -6.29 15.20 -24.19
N ILE A 144 -5.49 15.35 -23.13
CA ILE A 144 -5.77 14.74 -21.82
C ILE A 144 -7.12 15.20 -21.26
N ASP A 145 -7.49 16.48 -21.42
CA ASP A 145 -8.78 17.00 -20.97
C ASP A 145 -9.98 16.34 -21.68
N VAL A 146 -9.88 16.05 -22.98
CA VAL A 146 -10.94 15.35 -23.73
C VAL A 146 -11.16 13.97 -23.14
N TRP A 147 -10.08 13.20 -22.94
CA TRP A 147 -10.15 11.86 -22.36
C TRP A 147 -10.61 11.90 -20.90
N LYS A 148 -10.09 12.81 -20.07
CA LYS A 148 -10.52 12.99 -18.67
C LYS A 148 -12.01 13.32 -18.58
N ARG A 149 -12.57 14.15 -19.48
CA ARG A 149 -14.02 14.41 -19.53
C ARG A 149 -14.81 13.13 -19.80
N ALA A 150 -14.40 12.35 -20.80
CA ALA A 150 -15.08 11.10 -21.15
C ALA A 150 -15.00 10.09 -20.01
N ILE A 151 -13.81 9.85 -19.46
CA ILE A 151 -13.57 8.92 -18.36
C ILE A 151 -14.42 9.30 -17.14
N ARG A 152 -14.47 10.58 -16.76
CA ARG A 152 -15.30 11.04 -15.63
C ARG A 152 -16.79 10.89 -15.90
N LYS A 153 -17.25 11.11 -17.15
CA LYS A 153 -18.66 11.00 -17.51
C LYS A 153 -19.15 9.56 -17.48
N TYR A 154 -18.36 8.62 -17.99
CA TYR A 154 -18.78 7.22 -18.13
C TYR A 154 -18.35 6.34 -16.96
N ASP A 155 -17.20 6.59 -16.34
CA ASP A 155 -16.66 5.89 -15.16
C ASP A 155 -16.89 4.37 -15.19
N LYS A 156 -16.04 3.67 -15.94
CA LYS A 156 -16.04 2.21 -16.13
C LYS A 156 -17.29 1.66 -16.83
N LYS A 157 -18.10 2.52 -17.46
CA LYS A 157 -19.27 2.12 -18.27
C LYS A 157 -18.99 2.25 -19.77
N GLU A 158 -19.89 1.66 -20.56
CA GLU A 158 -19.88 1.73 -22.01
C GLU A 158 -20.29 3.12 -22.50
N ILE A 159 -19.49 3.72 -23.39
CA ILE A 159 -19.82 4.97 -24.08
C ILE A 159 -20.70 4.71 -25.32
N PRO A 160 -21.71 5.55 -25.61
CA PRO A 160 -22.43 5.50 -26.88
C PRO A 160 -21.53 5.82 -28.09
N GLU A 161 -21.74 5.12 -29.21
CA GLU A 161 -20.94 5.30 -30.43
C GLU A 161 -20.89 6.75 -30.95
N SER A 162 -21.99 7.48 -30.87
CA SER A 162 -22.03 8.88 -31.30
C SER A 162 -21.08 9.77 -30.48
N GLU A 163 -20.98 9.54 -29.18
CA GLU A 163 -20.13 10.34 -28.29
C GLU A 163 -18.66 9.90 -28.39
N PHE A 164 -18.42 8.61 -28.59
CA PHE A 164 -17.08 8.10 -28.89
C PHE A 164 -16.51 8.73 -30.17
N ASN A 165 -17.29 8.75 -31.25
CA ASN A 165 -16.87 9.36 -32.51
C ASN A 165 -16.57 10.87 -32.35
N GLN A 166 -17.38 11.58 -31.55
CA GLN A 166 -17.11 12.99 -31.24
C GLN A 166 -15.78 13.20 -30.51
N ILE A 167 -15.44 12.33 -29.54
CA ILE A 167 -14.16 12.38 -28.84
C ILE A 167 -13.00 12.17 -29.82
N ILE A 168 -13.11 11.18 -30.70
CA ILE A 168 -12.08 10.90 -31.71
C ILE A 168 -11.91 12.09 -32.65
N ASP A 169 -13.00 12.67 -33.14
CA ASP A 169 -12.96 13.86 -34.00
C ASP A 169 -12.32 15.06 -33.27
N GLU A 170 -12.68 15.31 -32.01
CA GLU A 170 -12.10 16.39 -31.20
C GLU A 170 -10.59 16.21 -31.02
N VAL A 171 -10.15 15.00 -30.61
CA VAL A 171 -8.75 14.69 -30.39
C VAL A 171 -7.92 14.77 -31.67
N ASN A 172 -8.46 14.32 -32.80
CA ASN A 172 -7.77 14.37 -34.09
C ASN A 172 -7.49 15.82 -34.53
N ASN A 173 -8.33 16.77 -34.12
CA ASN A 173 -8.18 18.19 -34.42
C ASN A 173 -7.22 18.95 -33.47
N ILE A 174 -6.66 18.28 -32.46
CA ILE A 174 -5.68 18.90 -31.54
C ILE A 174 -4.26 18.52 -31.97
N ASP A 175 -3.42 19.50 -32.25
CA ASP A 175 -2.02 19.28 -32.63
C ASP A 175 -1.14 18.94 -31.41
N VAL A 176 -0.13 18.09 -31.63
CA VAL A 176 0.93 17.86 -30.65
C VAL A 176 2.10 18.79 -30.99
N ILE A 177 2.52 19.60 -30.02
CA ILE A 177 3.47 20.68 -30.26
C ILE A 177 4.90 20.20 -29.99
N ASN A 178 5.76 20.23 -31.01
CA ASN A 178 7.14 19.75 -30.87
C ASN A 178 7.99 20.57 -29.88
N ASN A 179 7.75 21.88 -29.80
CA ASN A 179 8.43 22.80 -28.87
C ASN A 179 7.35 23.46 -28.00
N PRO A 180 6.88 22.81 -26.93
CA PRO A 180 5.72 23.28 -26.19
C PRO A 180 6.03 24.42 -25.21
N ILE A 181 7.30 24.56 -24.80
CA ILE A 181 7.71 25.56 -23.81
C ILE A 181 9.07 26.16 -24.19
N THR A 182 9.29 27.40 -23.75
CA THR A 182 10.60 28.05 -23.74
C THR A 182 10.97 28.38 -22.29
N LEU A 183 12.14 27.91 -21.85
CA LEU A 183 12.65 28.13 -20.50
C LEU A 183 13.89 29.03 -20.56
N ARG A 184 13.94 30.07 -19.74
CA ARG A 184 15.04 31.06 -19.75
C ARG A 184 15.45 31.46 -18.33
N THR A 185 16.73 31.77 -18.16
CA THR A 185 17.27 32.32 -16.91
C THR A 185 17.87 33.71 -17.15
N THR A 186 17.80 34.59 -16.15
CA THR A 186 18.46 35.90 -16.18
C THR A 186 18.90 36.30 -14.78
N GLY A 187 20.21 36.26 -14.54
CA GLY A 187 20.75 36.40 -13.19
C GLY A 187 20.22 35.27 -12.30
N THR A 188 19.50 35.62 -11.23
CA THR A 188 18.89 34.67 -10.28
C THR A 188 17.40 34.42 -10.56
N LYS A 189 16.86 34.92 -11.68
CA LYS A 189 15.45 34.81 -12.05
C LYS A 189 15.23 33.76 -13.13
N TYR A 190 14.08 33.10 -13.06
CA TYR A 190 13.67 32.02 -13.94
C TYR A 190 12.39 32.42 -14.67
N PHE A 191 12.28 32.07 -15.94
CA PHE A 191 11.17 32.44 -16.80
C PHE A 191 10.71 31.26 -17.64
N ALA A 192 9.40 31.19 -17.88
CA ALA A 192 8.78 30.23 -18.76
C ALA A 192 7.77 30.89 -19.70
N THR A 193 7.71 30.40 -20.94
CA THR A 193 6.70 30.74 -21.93
C THR A 193 6.13 29.47 -22.52
N VAL A 194 4.83 29.23 -22.31
CA VAL A 194 4.10 28.15 -22.99
C VAL A 194 3.81 28.61 -24.42
N ASN A 195 4.19 27.80 -25.40
CA ASN A 195 4.02 28.15 -26.81
C ASN A 195 2.59 27.86 -27.29
N ASN A 196 2.15 28.57 -28.34
CA ASN A 196 0.80 28.44 -28.88
C ASN A 196 0.42 26.99 -29.21
N GLY A 197 -0.79 26.59 -28.79
CA GLY A 197 -1.33 25.25 -29.00
C GLY A 197 -0.94 24.22 -27.92
N ALA A 198 0.03 24.52 -27.06
CA ALA A 198 0.40 23.64 -25.96
C ALA A 198 -0.47 23.93 -24.71
N LYS A 199 -0.74 22.87 -23.94
CA LYS A 199 -1.28 22.98 -22.60
C LYS A 199 -0.58 21.99 -21.69
N LEU A 200 0.00 22.48 -20.62
CA LEU A 200 0.76 21.68 -19.68
C LEU A 200 -0.16 20.86 -18.75
N ASP A 201 0.13 19.58 -18.59
CA ASP A 201 -0.47 18.65 -17.63
C ASP A 201 0.67 17.81 -17.01
N MET A 202 0.90 18.00 -15.72
CA MET A 202 2.00 17.35 -14.99
C MET A 202 1.57 16.03 -14.33
N GLY A 203 0.38 15.51 -14.62
CA GLY A 203 -0.20 14.41 -13.85
C GLY A 203 0.56 13.09 -13.91
N ALA A 204 1.33 12.87 -14.98
CA ALA A 204 2.16 11.68 -15.16
C ALA A 204 3.62 11.85 -14.66
N PHE A 205 3.92 12.94 -13.94
CA PHE A 205 5.29 13.24 -13.49
C PHE A 205 5.36 13.90 -12.11
N ALA A 206 4.41 14.76 -11.77
CA ALA A 206 4.43 15.57 -10.55
C ALA A 206 4.58 14.75 -9.27
N LYS A 207 3.92 13.59 -9.19
CA LYS A 207 3.93 12.72 -8.00
C LYS A 207 5.29 12.06 -7.83
N GLY A 208 5.84 11.49 -8.90
CA GLY A 208 7.20 10.97 -8.93
C GLY A 208 8.23 12.04 -8.59
N TYR A 209 8.09 13.24 -9.16
CA TYR A 209 9.00 14.35 -8.89
C TYR A 209 8.98 14.74 -7.41
N ALA A 210 7.80 14.92 -6.81
CA ALA A 210 7.66 15.21 -5.38
C ALA A 210 8.27 14.10 -4.51
N THR A 211 8.07 12.84 -4.89
CA THR A 211 8.66 11.67 -4.23
C THR A 211 10.19 11.73 -4.31
N GLN A 212 10.76 12.07 -5.46
CA GLN A 212 12.20 12.20 -5.63
C GLN A 212 12.78 13.34 -4.78
N GLN A 213 12.05 14.45 -4.67
CA GLN A 213 12.47 15.59 -3.85
C GLN A 213 12.46 15.23 -2.35
N ALA A 214 11.50 14.41 -1.92
CA ALA A 214 11.50 13.82 -0.57
C ALA A 214 12.68 12.85 -0.36
N VAL A 215 13.00 12.01 -1.34
CA VAL A 215 14.21 11.14 -1.31
C VAL A 215 15.48 11.99 -1.18
N ASN A 216 15.61 13.03 -1.99
CA ASN A 216 16.77 13.93 -1.97
C ASN A 216 16.91 14.63 -0.61
N PHE A 217 15.79 15.08 -0.04
CA PHE A 217 15.77 15.69 1.29
C PHE A 217 16.24 14.70 2.37
N LEU A 218 15.74 13.46 2.37
CA LEU A 218 16.14 12.43 3.32
C LEU A 218 17.64 12.09 3.19
N LYS A 219 18.12 11.87 1.96
CA LYS A 219 19.54 11.58 1.69
C LYS A 219 20.46 12.74 2.10
N ALA A 220 20.06 13.98 1.82
CA ALA A 220 20.83 15.17 2.21
C ALA A 220 20.95 15.34 3.74
N ASN A 221 20.04 14.72 4.50
CA ASN A 221 20.02 14.68 5.95
C ASN A 221 20.55 13.37 6.53
N GLU A 222 21.26 12.56 5.73
CA GLU A 222 21.87 11.29 6.13
C GLU A 222 20.83 10.27 6.68
N VAL A 223 19.57 10.38 6.23
CA VAL A 223 18.52 9.42 6.55
C VAL A 223 18.53 8.30 5.51
N ASP A 224 19.28 7.24 5.83
CA ASP A 224 19.46 6.09 4.94
C ASP A 224 18.27 5.11 4.96
N TYR A 225 17.52 5.04 6.07
CA TYR A 225 16.50 4.01 6.28
C TYR A 225 15.10 4.60 6.13
N TYR A 226 14.48 4.43 4.96
CA TYR A 226 13.16 4.98 4.70
C TYR A 226 12.34 4.16 3.69
N LEU A 227 11.03 4.32 3.77
CA LEU A 227 10.02 3.86 2.83
C LEU A 227 9.06 5.03 2.58
N ILE A 228 8.99 5.47 1.34
CA ILE A 228 7.99 6.42 0.85
C ILE A 228 7.01 5.64 0.00
N ASN A 229 5.73 5.67 0.38
CA ASN A 229 4.65 5.11 -0.41
C ASN A 229 3.73 6.26 -0.84
N ALA A 230 3.76 6.63 -2.12
CA ALA A 230 2.99 7.72 -2.70
C ALA A 230 1.81 7.17 -3.52
N GLY A 231 0.68 6.94 -2.86
CA GLY A 231 -0.53 6.40 -3.46
C GLY A 231 -0.45 4.90 -3.77
N THR A 232 -1.10 4.46 -4.85
CA THR A 232 -1.10 3.05 -5.29
C THR A 232 -0.02 2.76 -6.33
N SER A 233 0.66 3.80 -6.84
CA SER A 233 1.46 3.71 -8.04
C SER A 233 2.96 3.89 -7.81
N SER A 234 3.43 4.53 -6.74
CA SER A 234 4.86 4.85 -6.58
C SER A 234 5.39 4.55 -5.18
N ILE A 235 6.50 3.85 -5.10
CA ILE A 235 7.20 3.49 -3.86
C ILE A 235 8.68 3.79 -4.02
N ALA A 236 9.28 4.53 -3.09
CA ALA A 236 10.73 4.73 -3.01
C ALA A 236 11.28 4.21 -1.68
N VAL A 237 12.41 3.52 -1.72
CA VAL A 237 13.03 2.92 -0.54
C VAL A 237 14.50 3.27 -0.43
N GLY A 238 14.96 3.45 0.81
CA GLY A 238 16.38 3.44 1.16
C GLY A 238 16.82 2.04 1.57
N LYS A 239 17.63 1.97 2.63
CA LYS A 239 17.97 0.73 3.32
C LYS A 239 16.84 0.27 4.22
N ASN A 240 16.70 -1.05 4.37
CA ASN A 240 15.76 -1.63 5.31
C ASN A 240 16.49 -1.87 6.66
N PRO A 241 15.93 -1.46 7.81
CA PRO A 241 16.60 -1.61 9.11
C PRO A 241 16.65 -3.07 9.60
N ASP A 242 15.72 -3.91 9.15
CA ASP A 242 15.51 -5.27 9.66
C ASP A 242 15.94 -6.36 8.66
N TYR A 243 15.95 -6.03 7.37
CA TYR A 243 16.21 -6.98 6.27
C TYR A 243 17.21 -6.42 5.24
N PRO A 244 17.82 -7.25 4.40
CA PRO A 244 18.73 -6.76 3.35
C PRO A 244 18.03 -5.93 2.24
N THR A 245 16.74 -6.19 1.99
CA THR A 245 15.94 -5.57 0.91
C THR A 245 14.49 -5.38 1.35
N TYR A 246 13.75 -4.54 0.64
CA TYR A 246 12.30 -4.46 0.70
C TYR A 246 11.67 -5.44 -0.29
N LEU A 247 10.63 -6.15 0.15
CA LEU A 247 9.81 -7.02 -0.72
C LEU A 247 8.54 -6.29 -1.15
N ILE A 248 8.42 -5.98 -2.44
CA ILE A 248 7.27 -5.27 -3.00
C ILE A 248 6.42 -6.23 -3.82
N GLY A 249 5.15 -6.38 -3.44
CA GLY A 249 4.18 -7.21 -4.16
C GLY A 249 3.64 -6.49 -5.40
N LEU A 250 3.67 -7.15 -6.55
CA LEU A 250 3.09 -6.65 -7.80
C LEU A 250 1.65 -7.12 -7.94
N ARG A 251 0.70 -6.19 -7.93
CA ARG A 251 -0.73 -6.49 -7.89
C ARG A 251 -1.26 -7.02 -9.22
N GLU A 252 -2.05 -8.09 -9.15
CA GLU A 252 -2.76 -8.66 -10.29
C GLU A 252 -3.90 -7.71 -10.76
N PRO A 253 -3.90 -7.30 -12.04
CA PRO A 253 -4.88 -6.35 -12.57
C PRO A 253 -6.27 -6.96 -12.83
N VAL A 254 -6.36 -8.28 -13.06
CA VAL A 254 -7.61 -8.95 -13.44
C VAL A 254 -8.33 -9.55 -12.23
N LEU A 255 -7.59 -10.15 -11.29
CA LEU A 255 -8.12 -10.81 -10.10
C LEU A 255 -7.89 -9.96 -8.85
N GLU A 256 -8.99 -9.50 -8.25
CA GLU A 256 -8.95 -8.70 -7.03
C GLU A 256 -8.17 -9.40 -5.89
N ARG A 257 -7.31 -8.63 -5.22
CA ARG A 257 -6.54 -9.02 -4.01
C ARG A 257 -5.52 -10.14 -4.20
N SER A 258 -5.03 -10.36 -5.43
CA SER A 258 -3.89 -11.23 -5.69
C SER A 258 -2.66 -10.45 -6.17
N ILE A 259 -1.49 -11.05 -6.02
CA ILE A 259 -0.23 -10.54 -6.59
C ILE A 259 0.22 -11.51 -7.68
N TYR A 260 0.68 -10.97 -8.80
CA TYR A 260 1.28 -11.78 -9.87
C TYR A 260 2.78 -11.97 -9.65
N GLY A 261 3.41 -11.19 -8.78
CA GLY A 261 4.85 -11.29 -8.50
C GLY A 261 5.29 -10.54 -7.25
N THR A 262 6.56 -10.67 -6.91
CA THR A 262 7.22 -9.89 -5.86
C THR A 262 8.62 -9.53 -6.35
N VAL A 263 9.02 -8.30 -6.10
CA VAL A 263 10.36 -7.79 -6.42
C VAL A 263 11.08 -7.40 -5.15
N GLU A 264 12.39 -7.65 -5.13
CA GLU A 264 13.27 -7.24 -4.04
C GLU A 264 14.00 -5.97 -4.45
N ILE A 265 13.85 -4.89 -3.68
CA ILE A 265 14.45 -3.59 -3.99
C ILE A 265 15.14 -2.98 -2.77
N VAL A 266 16.19 -2.19 -3.01
CA VAL A 266 16.95 -1.43 -2.00
C VAL A 266 17.50 -0.18 -2.67
N ASP A 267 17.53 0.94 -1.96
CA ASP A 267 18.05 2.22 -2.46
C ASP A 267 17.52 2.58 -3.88
N SER A 268 16.24 2.32 -4.12
CA SER A 268 15.60 2.41 -5.43
C SER A 268 14.12 2.75 -5.32
N THR A 269 13.50 3.04 -6.46
CA THR A 269 12.08 3.30 -6.60
C THR A 269 11.43 2.28 -7.51
N ILE A 270 10.14 2.04 -7.30
CA ILE A 270 9.27 1.30 -8.20
C ILE A 270 8.00 2.10 -8.47
N THR A 271 7.69 2.27 -9.75
CA THR A 271 6.46 2.95 -10.19
C THR A 271 5.63 2.04 -11.08
N THR A 272 4.32 2.07 -10.93
CA THR A 272 3.38 1.19 -11.62
C THR A 272 2.28 2.00 -12.32
N SER A 273 2.11 1.76 -13.61
CA SER A 273 1.02 2.30 -14.43
C SER A 273 0.08 1.17 -14.85
N GLY A 274 -1.23 1.43 -14.89
CA GLY A 274 -2.22 0.41 -15.22
C GLY A 274 -3.47 0.93 -15.92
N ASP A 275 -4.07 0.10 -16.76
CA ASP A 275 -5.27 0.44 -17.56
C ASP A 275 -6.60 0.31 -16.78
N TYR A 276 -6.56 -0.24 -15.56
CA TYR A 276 -7.72 -0.66 -14.78
C TYR A 276 -8.16 0.35 -13.71
N GLU A 277 -7.38 1.41 -13.47
CA GLU A 277 -7.72 2.41 -12.44
C GLU A 277 -8.85 3.33 -12.90
N GLN A 278 -8.64 4.02 -14.03
CA GLN A 278 -9.55 5.03 -14.60
C GLN A 278 -9.74 4.77 -16.10
N TYR A 279 -10.95 4.35 -16.49
CA TYR A 279 -11.29 4.03 -17.88
C TYR A 279 -12.80 4.12 -18.13
N PHE A 280 -13.18 4.08 -19.41
CA PHE A 280 -14.52 3.71 -19.89
C PHE A 280 -14.40 2.60 -20.94
N THR A 281 -15.50 1.97 -21.37
CA THR A 281 -15.46 0.95 -22.42
C THR A 281 -16.15 1.40 -23.71
N TYR A 282 -15.63 0.97 -24.85
CA TYR A 282 -16.29 1.10 -26.15
C TYR A 282 -16.09 -0.17 -26.96
N ARG A 283 -17.19 -0.79 -27.39
CA ARG A 283 -17.21 -2.10 -28.08
C ARG A 283 -16.40 -3.16 -27.34
N GLY A 284 -16.49 -3.15 -26.01
CA GLY A 284 -15.78 -4.09 -25.14
C GLY A 284 -14.28 -3.81 -24.95
N GLN A 285 -13.74 -2.73 -25.51
CA GLN A 285 -12.35 -2.29 -25.31
C GLN A 285 -12.27 -1.20 -24.24
N ARG A 286 -11.22 -1.19 -23.42
CA ARG A 286 -10.99 -0.16 -22.40
C ARG A 286 -10.26 1.04 -22.98
N PHE A 287 -10.78 2.23 -22.72
CA PHE A 287 -10.14 3.51 -22.99
C PHE A 287 -9.76 4.16 -21.66
N HIS A 288 -8.48 4.06 -21.31
CA HIS A 288 -7.92 4.45 -20.00
C HIS A 288 -7.25 5.83 -20.04
N HIS A 289 -6.87 6.32 -18.86
CA HIS A 289 -6.28 7.66 -18.67
C HIS A 289 -4.83 7.84 -19.15
N ILE A 290 -4.15 6.76 -19.56
CA ILE A 290 -2.77 6.82 -20.07
C ILE A 290 -2.84 6.99 -21.59
N ILE A 291 -2.52 8.19 -22.07
CA ILE A 291 -2.69 8.57 -23.47
C ILE A 291 -1.34 8.61 -24.17
N SER A 292 -1.22 7.96 -25.32
CA SER A 292 -0.04 8.06 -26.16
C SER A 292 -0.05 9.41 -26.91
N PRO A 293 0.98 10.26 -26.78
CA PRO A 293 1.08 11.47 -27.58
C PRO A 293 1.13 11.19 -29.09
N LYS A 294 1.65 10.02 -29.50
CA LYS A 294 1.78 9.64 -30.92
C LYS A 294 0.46 9.27 -31.57
N THR A 295 -0.41 8.54 -30.86
CA THR A 295 -1.73 8.15 -31.39
C THR A 295 -2.84 9.10 -30.95
N LYS A 296 -2.56 9.95 -29.95
CA LYS A 296 -3.51 10.79 -29.22
C LYS A 296 -4.63 10.01 -28.50
N THR A 297 -4.52 8.69 -28.45
CA THR A 297 -5.49 7.77 -27.82
C THR A 297 -4.80 6.92 -26.74
N PRO A 298 -5.56 6.29 -25.84
CA PRO A 298 -5.02 5.23 -25.01
C PRO A 298 -4.51 4.06 -25.87
N VAL A 299 -3.42 3.44 -25.47
CA VAL A 299 -2.83 2.26 -26.14
C VAL A 299 -2.94 1.05 -25.22
N SER A 300 -3.58 -0.02 -25.70
CA SER A 300 -3.90 -1.21 -24.90
C SER A 300 -2.87 -2.34 -25.05
N ASN A 301 -1.58 -2.04 -25.03
CA ASN A 301 -0.53 -3.07 -25.13
C ASN A 301 -0.41 -3.89 -23.84
N TYR A 302 -0.61 -3.24 -22.68
CA TYR A 302 -0.38 -3.82 -21.36
C TYR A 302 -1.55 -3.52 -20.42
N HIS A 303 -1.82 -4.41 -19.46
CA HIS A 303 -2.72 -4.13 -18.34
C HIS A 303 -2.01 -3.40 -17.20
N VAL A 304 -0.75 -3.79 -16.94
CA VAL A 304 0.12 -3.21 -15.90
C VAL A 304 1.52 -3.12 -16.44
N LEU A 305 2.22 -2.05 -16.08
CA LEU A 305 3.65 -1.93 -16.22
C LEU A 305 4.23 -1.46 -14.89
N SER A 306 5.21 -2.18 -14.36
CA SER A 306 5.98 -1.77 -13.18
C SER A 306 7.43 -1.54 -13.57
N ILE A 307 7.98 -0.35 -13.31
CA ILE A 307 9.35 0.05 -13.62
C ILE A 307 10.13 0.29 -12.33
N ILE A 308 11.39 -0.15 -12.29
CA ILE A 308 12.32 0.00 -11.16
C ILE A 308 13.51 0.83 -11.62
N GLY A 309 13.93 1.80 -10.82
CA GLY A 309 15.10 2.65 -11.08
C GLY A 309 15.51 3.48 -9.88
N GLU A 310 16.39 4.45 -10.08
CA GLU A 310 16.93 5.28 -8.99
C GLU A 310 16.14 6.58 -8.76
N ASP A 311 15.58 7.16 -9.82
CA ASP A 311 14.88 8.46 -9.79
C ASP A 311 13.36 8.28 -9.92
N ALA A 312 12.61 8.62 -8.86
CA ALA A 312 11.17 8.46 -8.80
C ALA A 312 10.40 9.36 -9.78
N GLY A 313 10.92 10.55 -10.12
CA GLY A 313 10.31 11.43 -11.13
C GLY A 313 10.46 10.84 -12.53
N LEU A 314 11.66 10.39 -12.86
CA LEU A 314 11.94 9.71 -14.11
C LEU A 314 11.11 8.43 -14.25
N MET A 315 10.99 7.62 -13.20
CA MET A 315 10.21 6.38 -13.25
C MET A 315 8.71 6.61 -13.46
N ASP A 316 8.11 7.67 -12.89
CA ASP A 316 6.69 8.00 -13.06
C ASP A 316 6.35 8.45 -14.49
N ALA A 317 7.21 9.28 -15.07
CA ALA A 317 7.06 9.70 -16.45
C ALA A 317 7.43 8.58 -17.44
N ALA A 318 8.48 7.81 -17.15
CA ALA A 318 8.92 6.70 -17.97
C ALA A 318 7.91 5.55 -17.98
N SER A 319 7.25 5.24 -16.86
CA SER A 319 6.21 4.20 -16.83
C SER A 319 5.06 4.54 -17.78
N THR A 320 4.65 5.81 -17.81
CA THR A 320 3.65 6.35 -18.74
C THR A 320 4.11 6.26 -20.19
N ALA A 321 5.36 6.63 -20.47
CA ALA A 321 5.95 6.53 -21.81
C ALA A 321 5.97 5.08 -22.32
N LEU A 322 6.54 4.18 -21.50
CA LEU A 322 6.70 2.77 -21.83
C LEU A 322 5.37 2.05 -22.01
N PHE A 323 4.31 2.47 -21.29
CA PHE A 323 2.97 1.92 -21.46
C PHE A 323 2.45 2.05 -22.90
N SER A 324 2.92 3.09 -23.61
CA SER A 324 2.57 3.38 -25.00
C SER A 324 3.61 2.88 -26.02
N MET A 325 4.76 2.38 -25.56
CA MET A 325 5.83 1.87 -26.43
C MET A 325 5.57 0.40 -26.82
N GLY A 326 6.03 0.03 -28.02
CA GLY A 326 6.25 -1.37 -28.35
C GLY A 326 7.46 -1.91 -27.60
N LEU A 327 7.52 -3.22 -27.38
CA LEU A 327 8.56 -3.87 -26.57
C LEU A 327 10.00 -3.58 -27.01
N ASP A 328 10.25 -3.48 -28.32
CA ASP A 328 11.60 -3.20 -28.83
C ASP A 328 12.06 -1.77 -28.48
N ASP A 329 11.21 -0.77 -28.70
CA ASP A 329 11.48 0.61 -28.31
C ASP A 329 11.60 0.73 -26.78
N ALA A 330 10.75 0.01 -26.04
CA ALA A 330 10.78 -0.03 -24.59
C ALA A 330 12.12 -0.56 -24.05
N LYS A 331 12.65 -1.64 -24.62
CA LYS A 331 13.97 -2.19 -24.24
C LYS A 331 15.11 -1.22 -24.52
N ILE A 332 15.04 -0.47 -25.62
CA ILE A 332 16.05 0.56 -25.93
C ILE A 332 15.98 1.68 -24.88
N TYR A 333 14.77 2.19 -24.62
CA TYR A 333 14.58 3.29 -23.67
C TYR A 333 14.98 2.91 -22.25
N LEU A 334 14.59 1.72 -21.76
CA LEU A 334 14.98 1.21 -20.45
C LEU A 334 16.51 1.13 -20.27
N ASN A 335 17.24 0.74 -21.32
CA ASN A 335 18.70 0.74 -21.27
C ASN A 335 19.29 2.16 -21.25
N GLN A 336 18.67 3.11 -21.94
CA GLN A 336 19.11 4.51 -21.93
C GLN A 336 18.96 5.15 -20.55
N ILE A 337 17.87 4.85 -19.84
CA ILE A 337 17.58 5.39 -18.51
C ILE A 337 18.07 4.51 -17.36
N ASN A 338 18.77 3.42 -17.66
CA ASN A 338 19.26 2.42 -16.69
C ASN A 338 18.17 1.93 -15.72
N ALA A 339 17.04 1.49 -16.26
CA ALA A 339 15.90 0.99 -15.50
C ALA A 339 15.55 -0.46 -15.87
N GLU A 340 14.79 -1.10 -14.99
CA GLU A 340 14.24 -2.45 -15.15
C GLU A 340 12.72 -2.38 -15.19
N ALA A 341 12.04 -3.30 -15.90
CA ALA A 341 10.59 -3.28 -15.97
C ALA A 341 9.94 -4.66 -16.10
N VAL A 342 8.73 -4.76 -15.57
CA VAL A 342 7.80 -5.88 -15.74
C VAL A 342 6.59 -5.40 -16.53
N PHE A 343 6.30 -6.08 -17.62
CA PHE A 343 5.14 -5.84 -18.49
C PHE A 343 4.14 -6.97 -18.31
N TYR A 344 2.88 -6.64 -18.01
CA TYR A 344 1.76 -7.58 -18.01
C TYR A 344 0.89 -7.31 -19.24
N GLU A 345 0.91 -8.21 -20.22
CA GLU A 345 0.26 -8.00 -21.52
C GLU A 345 -1.27 -8.20 -21.51
N VAL A 346 -1.96 -7.57 -22.48
CA VAL A 346 -3.40 -7.75 -22.69
C VAL A 346 -3.71 -9.02 -23.49
N GLY A 347 -4.70 -9.81 -23.04
CA GLY A 347 -5.19 -10.99 -23.77
C GLY A 347 -4.33 -12.24 -23.64
N THR A 348 -3.23 -12.17 -22.89
CA THR A 348 -2.40 -13.30 -22.49
C THR A 348 -2.18 -13.23 -20.97
N THR A 349 -1.80 -14.34 -20.33
CA THR A 349 -1.25 -14.30 -18.96
C THR A 349 0.27 -14.19 -18.98
N ASN A 350 0.82 -13.58 -20.04
CA ASN A 350 2.25 -13.47 -20.23
C ASN A 350 2.77 -12.25 -19.48
N ILE A 351 3.84 -12.48 -18.73
CA ILE A 351 4.62 -11.45 -18.07
C ILE A 351 5.95 -11.39 -18.80
N GLU A 352 6.23 -10.27 -19.46
CA GLU A 352 7.55 -10.02 -20.03
C GLU A 352 8.40 -9.21 -19.05
N ILE A 353 9.62 -9.69 -18.84
CA ILE A 353 10.57 -9.10 -17.91
C ILE A 353 11.75 -8.60 -18.72
N SER A 354 11.91 -7.28 -18.77
CA SER A 354 13.13 -6.67 -19.27
C SER A 354 14.06 -6.41 -18.08
N LYS A 355 15.12 -7.23 -18.01
CA LYS A 355 16.29 -7.00 -17.17
C LYS A 355 15.98 -6.98 -15.66
N ILE A 356 15.43 -8.06 -15.09
CA ILE A 356 15.29 -8.19 -13.62
C ILE A 356 16.10 -9.37 -13.11
N THR A 357 17.04 -9.10 -12.20
CA THR A 357 17.98 -10.08 -11.66
C THR A 357 17.45 -10.89 -10.47
N SER A 358 16.37 -10.43 -9.81
CA SER A 358 15.85 -11.00 -8.55
C SER A 358 14.33 -11.25 -8.55
N PHE A 359 13.69 -11.35 -9.72
CA PHE A 359 12.28 -11.72 -9.80
C PHE A 359 12.13 -13.17 -9.29
N SER A 360 11.56 -13.37 -8.11
CA SER A 360 11.43 -14.72 -7.57
C SER A 360 10.53 -15.54 -8.52
N GLU A 361 11.02 -16.66 -9.06
CA GLU A 361 10.33 -17.57 -9.98
C GLU A 361 9.05 -18.23 -9.39
N LYS A 362 8.51 -17.73 -8.26
CA LYS A 362 7.23 -18.16 -7.70
C LYS A 362 6.02 -17.54 -8.41
N VAL A 363 6.21 -16.95 -9.58
CA VAL A 363 5.11 -16.67 -10.50
C VAL A 363 4.71 -17.96 -11.18
N LYS A 364 3.80 -18.70 -10.53
CA LYS A 364 2.97 -19.64 -11.27
C LYS A 364 2.10 -18.79 -12.20
N THR A 365 2.51 -18.67 -13.46
CA THR A 365 1.58 -18.32 -14.55
C THR A 365 0.37 -19.23 -14.40
N SER A 366 -0.74 -18.69 -13.91
CA SER A 366 -2.02 -19.36 -13.91
C SER A 366 -2.42 -19.49 -15.38
N ARG A 367 -2.06 -20.62 -15.99
CA ARG A 367 -2.83 -21.11 -17.13
C ARG A 367 -4.29 -21.15 -16.66
N LEU A 368 -5.16 -20.53 -17.44
CA LEU A 368 -6.61 -20.70 -17.36
C LEU A 368 -6.89 -22.21 -17.30
N VAL A 369 -7.17 -22.72 -16.10
CA VAL A 369 -7.70 -24.05 -15.88
C VAL A 369 -9.10 -23.85 -15.37
N GLU A 370 -10.05 -24.24 -16.22
CA GLU A 370 -11.44 -24.45 -15.87
C GLU A 370 -11.59 -25.25 -14.57
N SER A 371 -12.69 -24.95 -13.88
CA SER A 371 -13.28 -25.65 -12.75
C SER A 371 -12.70 -25.36 -11.35
N ALA A 372 -13.63 -24.91 -10.50
CA ALA A 372 -13.46 -24.61 -9.08
C ALA A 372 -12.66 -25.68 -8.32
N PRO A 373 -11.87 -25.29 -7.29
CA PRO A 373 -11.09 -26.26 -6.55
C PRO A 373 -12.02 -27.18 -5.75
N LYS A 374 -11.96 -28.49 -6.04
CA LYS A 374 -12.43 -29.53 -5.14
C LYS A 374 -11.71 -29.37 -3.80
N LYS A 375 -12.48 -29.24 -2.70
CA LYS A 375 -11.96 -29.25 -1.33
C LYS A 375 -11.04 -30.46 -1.14
N GLY A 376 -9.77 -30.21 -0.80
CA GLY A 376 -8.73 -31.23 -0.72
C GLY A 376 -9.01 -32.27 0.36
N VAL A 377 -9.36 -33.49 -0.07
CA VAL A 377 -9.61 -34.68 0.77
C VAL A 377 -8.37 -35.09 1.60
N GLY A 378 -7.15 -34.72 1.15
CA GLY A 378 -5.91 -35.04 1.87
C GLY A 378 -5.81 -34.47 3.29
N ARG A 379 -6.50 -33.37 3.58
CA ARG A 379 -6.41 -32.67 4.90
C ARG A 379 -7.08 -33.46 6.03
N TYR A 380 -8.22 -34.09 5.75
CA TYR A 380 -8.95 -34.89 6.74
C TYR A 380 -8.32 -36.28 6.96
N ILE A 381 -7.62 -36.80 5.95
CA ILE A 381 -6.90 -38.08 6.04
C ILE A 381 -5.70 -37.96 6.98
N VAL A 382 -4.91 -36.88 6.87
CA VAL A 382 -3.74 -36.67 7.75
C VAL A 382 -4.17 -36.47 9.21
N LEU A 383 -5.25 -35.72 9.45
CA LEU A 383 -5.80 -35.53 10.79
C LEU A 383 -6.36 -36.83 11.38
N GLY A 384 -7.10 -37.60 10.57
CA GLY A 384 -7.64 -38.91 10.98
C GLY A 384 -6.53 -39.89 11.37
N ILE A 385 -5.46 -39.98 10.57
CA ILE A 385 -4.32 -40.86 10.86
C ILE A 385 -3.62 -40.42 12.16
N THR A 386 -3.40 -39.12 12.36
CA THR A 386 -2.71 -38.60 13.55
C THR A 386 -3.49 -38.88 14.83
N ILE A 387 -4.83 -38.71 14.79
CA ILE A 387 -5.71 -39.01 15.93
C ILE A 387 -5.70 -40.51 16.25
N VAL A 388 -5.82 -41.37 15.24
CA VAL A 388 -5.85 -42.84 15.43
C VAL A 388 -4.52 -43.35 15.99
N VAL A 389 -3.38 -42.88 15.46
CA VAL A 389 -2.05 -43.26 15.96
C VAL A 389 -1.86 -42.80 17.41
N SER A 390 -2.25 -41.56 17.72
CA SER A 390 -2.13 -41.00 19.08
C SER A 390 -3.01 -41.75 20.08
N ALA A 391 -4.27 -42.04 19.73
CA ALA A 391 -5.19 -42.81 20.58
C ALA A 391 -4.70 -44.23 20.82
N THR A 392 -4.09 -44.87 19.80
CA THR A 392 -3.54 -46.22 19.92
C THR A 392 -2.35 -46.26 20.88
N ILE A 393 -1.43 -45.30 20.77
CA ILE A 393 -0.26 -45.20 21.66
C ILE A 393 -0.70 -44.95 23.11
N ILE A 394 -1.68 -44.06 23.32
CA ILE A 394 -2.25 -43.80 24.65
C ILE A 394 -2.92 -45.05 25.22
N TYR A 395 -3.68 -45.79 24.42
CA TYR A 395 -4.33 -47.04 24.85
C TYR A 395 -3.31 -48.07 25.33
N PHE A 396 -2.24 -48.33 24.56
CA PHE A 396 -1.18 -49.26 24.97
C PHE A 396 -0.44 -48.80 26.23
N ALA A 397 -0.17 -47.49 26.36
CA ALA A 397 0.46 -46.93 27.55
C ALA A 397 -0.43 -47.15 28.80
N VAL A 398 -1.72 -46.84 28.72
CA VAL A 398 -2.68 -47.03 29.81
C VAL A 398 -2.79 -48.52 30.19
N ASN A 399 -2.89 -49.42 29.21
CA ASN A 399 -3.00 -50.85 29.48
C ASN A 399 -1.72 -51.42 30.11
N TYR A 400 -0.55 -50.96 29.65
CA TYR A 400 0.73 -51.30 30.29
C TYR A 400 0.74 -50.87 31.76
N PHE A 401 0.27 -49.64 32.08
CA PHE A 401 0.22 -49.13 33.45
C PHE A 401 -0.78 -49.85 34.34
N ILE A 402 -1.95 -50.23 33.83
CA ILE A 402 -2.92 -51.03 34.59
C ILE A 402 -2.29 -52.38 34.98
N LYS A 403 -1.61 -53.03 34.04
CA LYS A 403 -1.02 -54.37 34.26
C LYS A 403 0.19 -54.35 35.21
N THR A 404 0.91 -53.23 35.30
CA THR A 404 2.11 -53.08 36.13
C THR A 404 1.90 -52.28 37.42
N LYS A 405 0.66 -51.84 37.71
CA LYS A 405 0.31 -50.93 38.82
C LYS A 405 0.81 -51.40 40.20
N LYS A 406 0.78 -52.70 40.50
CA LYS A 406 1.26 -53.25 41.78
C LYS A 406 2.80 -53.29 41.89
N GLN A 407 3.52 -53.45 40.78
CA GLN A 407 4.98 -53.65 40.77
C GLN A 407 5.78 -52.34 40.63
N ILE A 408 5.18 -51.30 40.04
CA ILE A 408 5.82 -49.98 39.85
C ILE A 408 6.11 -49.28 41.18
N GLY A 409 5.39 -49.63 42.25
CA GLY A 409 5.60 -49.08 43.59
C GLY A 409 6.93 -49.48 44.22
N GLU A 410 7.58 -50.58 43.80
CA GLU A 410 8.71 -51.14 44.54
C GLU A 410 10.02 -51.18 43.74
N ASP A 411 9.98 -51.18 42.40
CA ASP A 411 11.18 -51.28 41.55
C ASP A 411 11.52 -49.96 40.81
N SER A 412 12.69 -49.42 41.11
CA SER A 412 13.23 -48.19 40.52
C SER A 412 13.44 -48.25 39.00
N LYS A 413 13.79 -49.41 38.42
CA LYS A 413 13.96 -49.57 36.97
C LYS A 413 12.62 -49.54 36.23
N LEU A 414 11.58 -50.09 36.84
CA LEU A 414 10.22 -50.05 36.30
C LEU A 414 9.63 -48.64 36.35
N ARG A 415 9.96 -47.84 37.38
CA ARG A 415 9.61 -46.41 37.44
C ARG A 415 10.27 -45.59 36.32
N LEU A 416 11.57 -45.79 36.05
CA LEU A 416 12.27 -45.07 34.97
C LEU A 416 11.69 -45.40 33.59
N ARG A 417 11.32 -46.66 33.34
CA ARG A 417 10.65 -47.07 32.08
C ARG A 417 9.27 -46.43 31.93
N ARG A 418 8.49 -46.36 33.02
CA ARG A 418 7.22 -45.60 33.04
C ARG A 418 7.45 -44.15 32.65
N ASP A 419 8.43 -43.49 33.27
CA ASP A 419 8.65 -42.06 33.08
C ASP A 419 9.12 -41.75 31.64
N LEU A 420 9.92 -42.63 31.02
CA LEU A 420 10.29 -42.52 29.61
C LEU A 420 9.11 -42.71 28.65
N ILE A 421 8.21 -43.66 28.94
CA ILE A 421 6.99 -43.88 28.14
C ILE A 421 6.07 -42.66 28.25
N LEU A 422 5.88 -42.13 29.46
CA LEU A 422 5.08 -40.91 29.67
C LEU A 422 5.70 -39.70 28.96
N PHE A 423 7.02 -39.55 28.98
CA PHE A 423 7.71 -38.48 28.25
C PHE A 423 7.53 -38.61 26.73
N GLY A 424 7.63 -39.83 26.18
CA GLY A 424 7.38 -40.07 24.75
C GLY A 424 5.95 -39.73 24.33
N VAL A 425 4.95 -40.07 25.15
CA VAL A 425 3.55 -39.69 24.93
C VAL A 425 3.39 -38.17 24.96
N LEU A 426 4.02 -37.49 25.93
CA LEU A 426 4.01 -36.03 26.04
C LEU A 426 4.59 -35.35 24.80
N VAL A 427 5.73 -35.81 24.29
CA VAL A 427 6.37 -35.22 23.09
C VAL A 427 5.47 -35.37 21.86
N ILE A 428 4.79 -36.50 21.70
CA ILE A 428 3.88 -36.72 20.56
C ILE A 428 2.63 -35.83 20.68
N VAL A 429 2.06 -35.70 21.87
CA VAL A 429 0.90 -34.83 22.12
C VAL A 429 1.26 -33.37 21.89
N PHE A 430 2.38 -32.88 22.45
CA PHE A 430 2.81 -31.50 22.28
C PHE A 430 3.29 -31.20 20.86
N GLY A 431 3.96 -32.14 20.18
CA GLY A 431 4.33 -32.02 18.77
C GLY A 431 3.12 -31.96 17.84
N GLY A 432 2.07 -32.72 18.13
CA GLY A 432 0.79 -32.64 17.42
C GLY A 432 0.08 -31.30 17.62
N ILE A 433 0.12 -30.76 18.84
CA ILE A 433 -0.43 -29.42 19.16
C ILE A 433 0.37 -28.32 18.44
N TYR A 434 1.71 -28.42 18.41
CA TYR A 434 2.58 -27.48 17.69
C TYR A 434 2.30 -27.45 16.18
N LEU A 435 2.16 -28.63 15.56
CA LEU A 435 1.82 -28.73 14.14
C LEU A 435 0.40 -28.21 13.84
N ASN A 436 -0.56 -28.40 14.76
CA ASN A 436 -1.90 -27.81 14.65
C ASN A 436 -1.84 -26.28 14.71
N TYR A 437 -1.13 -25.71 15.70
CA TYR A 437 -0.99 -24.26 15.88
C TYR A 437 -0.39 -23.55 14.66
N HIS A 438 0.55 -24.20 13.97
CA HIS A 438 1.27 -23.56 12.86
C HIS A 438 0.64 -23.78 11.47
N PHE A 439 -0.23 -24.77 11.30
CA PHE A 439 -0.83 -25.12 10.00
C PHE A 439 -2.37 -24.99 9.93
N TRP A 440 -3.05 -24.61 11.01
CA TRP A 440 -4.50 -24.29 11.03
C TRP A 440 -4.77 -22.77 11.03
N PRO A 441 -5.95 -22.29 10.58
CA PRO A 441 -6.29 -20.87 10.61
C PRO A 441 -6.30 -20.34 12.05
N ARG A 442 -5.82 -19.10 12.23
CA ARG A 442 -5.61 -18.47 13.55
C ARG A 442 -6.91 -18.18 14.29
N GLU A 443 -6.81 -18.23 15.62
CA GLU A 443 -7.90 -18.04 16.57
C GLU A 443 -8.59 -16.68 16.40
N ALA A 444 -9.89 -16.63 16.72
CA ALA A 444 -10.65 -15.38 16.79
C ALA A 444 -10.04 -14.46 17.86
N ALA A 445 -10.05 -13.14 17.60
CA ALA A 445 -9.46 -12.14 18.49
C ALA A 445 -9.90 -12.29 19.95
N LEU A 446 -8.97 -12.03 20.87
CA LEU A 446 -9.24 -12.07 22.32
C LEU A 446 -9.89 -10.77 22.77
N CYS A 447 -9.39 -9.66 22.23
CA CYS A 447 -9.89 -8.32 22.49
C CYS A 447 -10.05 -7.53 21.18
N ALA A 448 -10.82 -6.44 21.25
CA ALA A 448 -10.85 -5.42 20.21
C ALA A 448 -10.91 -4.02 20.84
N SER A 449 -10.28 -3.04 20.20
CA SER A 449 -10.30 -1.64 20.61
C SER A 449 -11.06 -0.81 19.58
N ILE A 450 -12.07 -0.08 20.02
CA ILE A 450 -12.81 0.89 19.21
C ILE A 450 -12.24 2.26 19.53
N THR A 451 -11.67 2.90 18.52
CA THR A 451 -10.97 4.17 18.61
C THR A 451 -11.69 5.26 17.83
N TYR A 452 -11.63 6.48 18.34
CA TYR A 452 -12.09 7.70 17.67
C TYR A 452 -10.96 8.74 17.77
N ARG A 453 -10.59 9.34 16.62
CA ARG A 453 -9.43 10.25 16.51
C ARG A 453 -8.15 9.68 17.13
N GLN A 454 -7.87 8.40 16.85
CA GLN A 454 -6.69 7.66 17.33
C GLN A 454 -6.63 7.41 18.84
N GLU A 455 -7.66 7.77 19.60
CA GLU A 455 -7.78 7.43 21.02
C GLU A 455 -8.75 6.26 21.23
N THR A 456 -8.47 5.37 22.18
CA THR A 456 -9.37 4.25 22.50
C THR A 456 -10.53 4.70 23.39
N TYR A 457 -11.76 4.51 22.90
CA TYR A 457 -12.99 4.85 23.61
C TYR A 457 -13.68 3.62 24.21
N VAL A 458 -13.61 2.47 23.54
CA VAL A 458 -14.20 1.21 24.03
C VAL A 458 -13.21 0.07 23.85
N GLU A 459 -13.03 -0.73 24.91
CA GLU A 459 -12.35 -2.01 24.84
C GLU A 459 -13.37 -3.14 24.93
N VAL A 460 -13.29 -4.08 23.99
CA VAL A 460 -14.13 -5.27 23.90
C VAL A 460 -13.28 -6.47 24.29
N ASN A 461 -13.71 -7.25 25.26
CA ASN A 461 -13.11 -8.52 25.62
C ASN A 461 -14.10 -9.64 25.30
N PHE A 462 -13.76 -10.44 24.28
CA PHE A 462 -14.66 -11.47 23.80
C PHE A 462 -14.79 -12.65 24.76
N ASN A 463 -13.78 -12.91 25.59
CA ASN A 463 -13.80 -14.02 26.55
C ASN A 463 -14.67 -13.71 27.78
N SER A 464 -14.56 -12.49 28.32
CA SER A 464 -15.42 -12.05 29.43
C SER A 464 -16.80 -11.55 28.96
N ARG A 465 -17.06 -11.60 27.64
CA ARG A 465 -18.28 -11.11 26.99
C ARG A 465 -18.65 -9.69 27.43
N ASN A 466 -17.64 -8.83 27.54
CA ASN A 466 -17.81 -7.48 28.05
C ASN A 466 -17.21 -6.45 27.09
N ALA A 467 -17.81 -5.26 27.06
CA ALA A 467 -17.24 -4.08 26.45
C ALA A 467 -17.21 -2.94 27.48
N THR A 468 -16.02 -2.41 27.75
CA THR A 468 -15.76 -1.36 28.73
C THR A 468 -15.60 -0.03 28.02
N ILE A 469 -16.39 0.98 28.42
CA ILE A 469 -16.23 2.35 27.94
C ILE A 469 -15.13 3.02 28.77
N LEU A 470 -14.09 3.49 28.11
CA LEU A 470 -12.93 4.14 28.72
C LEU A 470 -13.03 5.65 28.73
N LYS A 471 -13.62 6.24 27.67
CA LYS A 471 -13.74 7.69 27.47
C LYS A 471 -15.13 8.04 26.98
N TYR A 472 -15.57 9.26 27.26
CA TYR A 472 -16.82 9.82 26.75
C TYR A 472 -16.55 11.09 25.92
N GLN A 473 -17.37 11.33 24.90
CA GLN A 473 -17.32 12.53 24.05
C GLN A 473 -18.06 13.69 24.73
N GLU A 474 -17.45 14.89 24.73
CA GLU A 474 -17.87 16.06 25.52
C GLU A 474 -19.31 16.49 25.28
N ASP A 475 -19.85 16.30 24.08
CA ASP A 475 -21.13 16.90 23.71
C ASP A 475 -22.34 16.06 24.19
N LYS A 476 -22.27 14.72 24.29
CA LYS A 476 -23.50 13.88 24.44
C LYS A 476 -23.33 12.43 24.99
N ASN A 477 -22.57 12.16 26.05
CA ASN A 477 -22.50 10.82 26.70
C ASN A 477 -22.20 9.62 25.77
N TYR A 478 -21.56 9.83 24.61
CA TYR A 478 -21.12 8.75 23.72
C TYR A 478 -19.76 8.22 24.16
N PRO A 479 -19.44 6.93 24.01
CA PRO A 479 -20.22 5.91 23.31
C PRO A 479 -21.47 5.47 24.07
N LYS A 480 -22.58 5.26 23.35
CA LYS A 480 -23.78 4.61 23.92
C LYS A 480 -23.61 3.10 23.86
N LYS A 481 -24.01 2.40 24.92
CA LYS A 481 -23.98 0.95 25.01
C LYS A 481 -25.38 0.40 25.25
N GLU A 482 -25.88 -0.35 24.27
CA GLU A 482 -27.23 -0.94 24.28
C GLU A 482 -27.15 -2.45 24.01
N LEU A 483 -28.04 -3.22 24.64
CA LEU A 483 -28.13 -4.67 24.43
C LEU A 483 -29.19 -4.93 23.35
N GLY A 484 -28.77 -5.43 22.19
CA GLY A 484 -29.66 -5.93 21.14
C GLY A 484 -30.09 -7.39 21.39
N GLU A 485 -30.97 -7.91 20.55
CA GLU A 485 -31.51 -9.27 20.69
C GLU A 485 -30.42 -10.35 20.64
N ASP A 486 -29.43 -10.21 19.74
CA ASP A 486 -28.36 -11.20 19.50
C ASP A 486 -26.92 -10.62 19.64
N TYR A 487 -26.77 -9.33 19.96
CA TYR A 487 -25.48 -8.64 19.96
C TYR A 487 -25.46 -7.45 20.92
N LEU A 488 -24.26 -7.01 21.30
CA LEU A 488 -24.06 -5.73 21.98
C LEU A 488 -23.85 -4.62 20.95
N GLU A 489 -24.61 -3.54 21.08
CA GLU A 489 -24.53 -2.35 20.23
C GLU A 489 -23.72 -1.25 20.94
N ILE A 490 -22.70 -0.73 20.26
CA ILE A 490 -21.89 0.40 20.68
C ILE A 490 -22.01 1.48 19.63
N THR A 491 -22.46 2.67 20.02
CA THR A 491 -22.61 3.80 19.09
C THR A 491 -21.65 4.91 19.47
N LEU A 492 -20.85 5.37 18.52
CA LEU A 492 -20.01 6.58 18.65
C LEU A 492 -20.56 7.71 17.80
N LEU A 493 -20.29 8.96 18.21
CA LEU A 493 -20.59 10.12 17.40
C LEU A 493 -19.37 10.47 16.55
N GLY A 494 -19.53 10.44 15.24
CA GLY A 494 -18.46 10.73 14.30
C GLY A 494 -18.24 12.22 14.02
N ASP A 495 -17.16 12.54 13.32
CA ASP A 495 -16.77 13.91 12.95
C ASP A 495 -17.57 14.51 11.80
N TYR A 496 -18.21 13.66 11.00
CA TYR A 496 -18.91 14.09 9.81
C TYR A 496 -20.32 14.58 10.13
N LYS A 497 -20.67 15.74 9.58
CA LYS A 497 -21.97 16.37 9.77
C LYS A 497 -22.80 16.33 8.50
N VAL A 498 -24.06 15.91 8.61
CA VAL A 498 -25.09 16.10 7.58
C VAL A 498 -26.10 17.09 8.16
N ASP A 499 -26.35 18.18 7.44
CA ASP A 499 -27.23 19.27 7.88
C ASP A 499 -26.90 19.82 9.28
N GLY A 500 -25.60 19.86 9.61
CA GLY A 500 -25.10 20.35 10.90
C GLY A 500 -25.15 19.33 12.06
N VAL A 501 -25.64 18.12 11.81
CA VAL A 501 -25.76 17.05 12.82
C VAL A 501 -24.64 16.02 12.63
N ASN A 502 -23.85 15.78 13.68
CA ASN A 502 -22.82 14.73 13.67
C ASN A 502 -23.48 13.36 13.44
N GLN A 503 -22.90 12.56 12.55
CA GLN A 503 -23.43 11.24 12.19
C GLN A 503 -22.98 10.18 13.19
N GLU A 504 -23.90 9.27 13.52
CA GLU A 504 -23.62 8.15 14.41
C GLU A 504 -22.93 7.00 13.64
N VAL A 505 -22.04 6.30 14.34
CA VAL A 505 -21.42 5.05 13.87
C VAL A 505 -21.81 3.95 14.84
N VAL A 506 -22.66 3.05 14.36
CA VAL A 506 -23.22 1.95 15.13
C VAL A 506 -22.42 0.68 14.89
N ILE A 507 -21.86 0.13 15.95
CA ILE A 507 -20.97 -1.02 15.95
C ILE A 507 -21.64 -2.17 16.68
N PHE A 508 -21.76 -3.31 16.02
CA PHE A 508 -22.30 -4.52 16.61
C PHE A 508 -21.20 -5.48 17.00
N ILE A 509 -21.30 -6.03 18.20
CA ILE A 509 -20.38 -6.98 18.80
C ILE A 509 -21.13 -8.27 19.07
N ASP A 510 -20.73 -9.35 18.40
CA ASP A 510 -21.23 -10.70 18.62
C ASP A 510 -20.19 -11.46 19.46
N PHE A 511 -20.49 -11.62 20.74
CA PHE A 511 -19.60 -12.29 21.69
C PHE A 511 -19.55 -13.81 21.51
N ASP A 512 -20.61 -14.42 20.97
CA ASP A 512 -20.66 -15.87 20.76
C ASP A 512 -19.76 -16.29 19.59
N GLN A 513 -19.75 -15.50 18.52
CA GLN A 513 -18.91 -15.73 17.36
C GLN A 513 -17.62 -14.89 17.34
N LYS A 514 -17.37 -14.12 18.39
CA LYS A 514 -16.18 -13.27 18.60
C LYS A 514 -15.86 -12.35 17.43
N ARG A 515 -16.87 -11.66 16.93
CA ARG A 515 -16.80 -10.85 15.70
C ARG A 515 -17.47 -9.50 15.88
N ILE A 516 -17.01 -8.52 15.10
CA ILE A 516 -17.55 -7.16 15.10
C ILE A 516 -17.93 -6.77 13.67
N LYS A 517 -18.98 -5.95 13.52
CA LYS A 517 -19.31 -5.26 12.28
C LYS A 517 -19.74 -3.83 12.58
N VAL A 518 -19.57 -2.95 11.60
CA VAL A 518 -20.20 -1.62 11.61
C VAL A 518 -21.50 -1.74 10.80
N SER A 519 -22.60 -1.21 11.34
CA SER A 519 -23.91 -1.29 10.70
C SER A 519 -24.02 -0.29 9.56
N GLU A 520 -24.14 -0.77 8.32
CA GLU A 520 -24.34 0.09 7.15
C GLU A 520 -25.72 0.76 7.18
N GLU A 521 -26.76 0.02 7.56
CA GLU A 521 -28.13 0.54 7.64
C GLU A 521 -28.27 1.66 8.69
N LYS A 522 -27.65 1.48 9.86
CA LYS A 522 -27.71 2.47 10.95
C LYS A 522 -26.62 3.53 10.86
N SER A 523 -25.62 3.35 9.98
CA SER A 523 -24.51 4.29 9.78
C SER A 523 -24.34 4.60 8.29
N PRO A 524 -25.40 5.05 7.57
CA PRO A 524 -25.43 5.10 6.10
C PRO A 524 -24.40 6.05 5.48
N PHE A 525 -23.85 6.97 6.28
CA PHE A 525 -22.81 7.91 5.88
C PHE A 525 -21.40 7.45 6.24
N ASN A 526 -21.20 6.18 6.61
CA ASN A 526 -19.90 5.60 6.92
C ASN A 526 -19.46 4.59 5.86
N LEU A 527 -18.28 4.84 5.29
CA LEU A 527 -17.56 3.92 4.43
C LEU A 527 -16.47 3.24 5.26
N CYS A 528 -16.69 1.96 5.59
CA CYS A 528 -15.73 1.18 6.37
C CYS A 528 -14.89 0.24 5.49
N SER A 529 -13.59 0.10 5.81
CA SER A 529 -12.60 -0.69 5.06
C SER A 529 -12.92 -2.18 4.94
N LYS A 530 -13.81 -2.69 5.80
CA LYS A 530 -14.37 -4.04 5.73
C LYS A 530 -15.87 -3.97 5.92
N GLN A 531 -16.58 -4.67 5.04
CA GLN A 531 -18.03 -4.84 5.10
C GLN A 531 -18.38 -6.18 5.76
N GLY A 532 -19.42 -6.18 6.58
CA GLY A 532 -19.91 -7.37 7.29
C GLY A 532 -19.12 -7.73 8.56
N TRP A 533 -19.39 -8.93 9.08
CA TRP A 533 -18.79 -9.42 10.33
C TRP A 533 -17.35 -9.88 10.14
N THR A 534 -16.46 -9.47 11.05
CA THR A 534 -15.05 -9.89 11.06
C THR A 534 -14.56 -10.27 12.45
N THR A 535 -13.69 -11.28 12.52
CA THR A 535 -13.06 -11.77 13.76
C THR A 535 -11.60 -11.32 13.89
N TYR A 536 -11.05 -10.63 12.89
CA TYR A 536 -9.66 -10.16 12.84
C TYR A 536 -9.45 -8.97 11.86
N GLY A 537 -8.33 -8.26 12.04
CA GLY A 537 -7.84 -7.19 11.17
C GLY A 537 -8.62 -5.86 11.27
N TYR A 538 -7.94 -4.77 10.95
CA TYR A 538 -8.40 -3.41 11.23
C TYR A 538 -9.62 -2.98 10.40
N ILE A 539 -10.61 -2.33 11.02
CA ILE A 539 -11.75 -1.67 10.35
C ILE A 539 -11.54 -0.17 10.48
N ILE A 540 -11.51 0.57 9.37
CA ILE A 540 -11.41 2.04 9.36
C ILE A 540 -12.68 2.57 8.73
N CYS A 541 -13.40 3.43 9.44
CA CYS A 541 -14.64 4.06 8.97
C CYS A 541 -14.41 5.54 8.72
N LEU A 542 -14.42 5.90 7.44
CA LEU A 542 -14.39 7.27 6.95
C LEU A 542 -15.81 7.71 6.59
N PRO A 543 -16.16 9.00 6.69
CA PRO A 543 -15.34 10.14 7.12
C PRO A 543 -15.30 10.38 8.65
N ASN A 544 -15.82 9.47 9.47
CA ASN A 544 -16.09 9.73 10.89
C ASN A 544 -14.92 9.48 11.88
N SER A 545 -13.69 9.34 11.39
CA SER A 545 -12.47 9.15 12.23
C SER A 545 -12.55 8.01 13.25
N ILE A 546 -13.33 6.97 12.95
CA ILE A 546 -13.54 5.81 13.83
C ILE A 546 -12.85 4.59 13.24
N SER A 547 -12.16 3.84 14.09
CA SER A 547 -11.55 2.57 13.68
C SER A 547 -11.57 1.52 14.77
N ILE A 548 -11.53 0.26 14.36
CA ILE A 548 -11.63 -0.92 15.22
C ILE A 548 -10.40 -1.79 14.98
N GLY A 549 -9.57 -1.91 16.02
CA GLY A 549 -8.45 -2.84 16.07
C GLY A 549 -8.84 -4.13 16.74
N PHE A 550 -8.30 -5.25 16.26
CA PHE A 550 -8.43 -6.56 16.91
C PHE A 550 -7.08 -6.94 17.48
N ASP A 551 -7.06 -7.34 18.74
CA ASP A 551 -5.89 -7.84 19.42
C ASP A 551 -6.04 -9.36 19.60
N THR A 552 -5.14 -10.09 18.97
CA THR A 552 -5.10 -11.56 19.03
C THR A 552 -4.23 -12.06 20.18
N GLY A 553 -3.56 -11.15 20.90
CA GLY A 553 -2.59 -11.43 21.95
C GLY A 553 -1.26 -11.99 21.43
N THR A 554 -1.04 -11.98 20.10
CA THR A 554 0.12 -12.64 19.46
C THR A 554 1.19 -11.70 18.91
N GLY A 555 1.05 -10.37 19.09
CA GLY A 555 2.08 -9.40 18.70
C GLY A 555 2.33 -9.30 17.19
N THR A 556 1.42 -9.83 16.36
CA THR A 556 1.46 -9.71 14.89
C THR A 556 0.47 -8.66 14.37
N ASP A 557 0.03 -7.77 15.25
CA ASP A 557 -1.04 -6.82 14.98
C ASP A 557 -0.43 -5.55 14.38
N GLY A 558 -0.70 -5.29 13.10
CA GLY A 558 -0.43 -3.98 12.48
C GLY A 558 0.55 -3.94 11.32
N VAL A 559 0.81 -5.04 10.61
CA VAL A 559 1.49 -4.97 9.30
C VAL A 559 0.44 -5.07 8.19
N VAL A 560 0.07 -3.94 7.62
CA VAL A 560 -0.34 -3.82 6.22
C VAL A 560 0.58 -2.82 5.56
#